data_AF-A0A9W7EMS4-F1
#
_entry.id   AF-A0A9W7EMS4-F1
#
_cell.length_a   1.000
_cell.length_b   1.000
_cell.length_c   1.000
_cell.angle_alpha   90.00
_cell.angle_beta   90.00
_cell.angle_gamma   90.00
#
_symmetry.space_group_name_H-M   'P 1'
#
loop_
_entity.id
_entity.type
_entity.pdbx_description
1 polymer ?
#
loop_
_entity_poly.entity_id
_entity_poly.type
_entity_poly.pdbx_seq_one_letter_code
_entity_poly.pdbx_strand_id
1 'polypeptide(L)'
;MTLSNLEIVYDEGLKDYEKALVYYERALKEKETMLLKNHPSALDTVTNIACLYNDGLKDYVKAEALYQRALEGYEAQFGRGHEDAMRCAESYRNCLEESGNIAGLAELRKARTLM
;
A
#
# COMPACT_ATOMS: atom_id res chain seq x y z
N MET A 1 -20.50 -5.16 -22.03
CA MET A 1 -21.27 -4.23 -21.18
C MET A 1 -21.41 -4.87 -19.82
N THR A 2 -20.90 -4.40 -18.70
CA THR A 2 -19.96 -3.32 -18.33
C THR A 2 -19.58 -3.69 -16.90
N LEU A 3 -18.29 -3.94 -16.64
CA LEU A 3 -17.71 -4.26 -15.33
C LEU A 3 -17.65 -2.99 -14.46
N SER A 4 -18.78 -2.33 -14.29
CA SER A 4 -18.85 -0.96 -13.79
C SER A 4 -19.96 -0.82 -12.76
N ASN A 5 -19.58 -0.89 -11.48
CA ASN A 5 -20.02 0.04 -10.43
C ASN A 5 -21.19 -0.27 -9.48
N LEU A 6 -21.76 -1.47 -9.35
CA LEU A 6 -22.73 -1.76 -8.26
C LEU A 6 -22.46 -3.18 -7.73
N GLU A 7 -22.16 -3.46 -6.47
CA GLU A 7 -22.83 -2.97 -5.25
C GLU A 7 -21.84 -2.59 -4.15
N ILE A 8 -21.92 -1.31 -3.81
CA ILE A 8 -21.49 -0.67 -2.57
C ILE A 8 -22.29 -1.32 -1.43
N VAL A 9 -21.70 -2.28 -0.70
CA VAL A 9 -22.16 -2.65 0.64
C VAL A 9 -21.26 -1.93 1.63
N TYR A 10 -21.58 -0.66 1.86
CA TYR A 10 -21.15 0.06 3.05
C TYR A 10 -22.09 -0.38 4.17
N ASP A 11 -21.60 -1.23 5.08
CA ASP A 11 -22.21 -1.40 6.39
C ASP A 11 -21.19 -1.03 7.45
N GLU A 12 -21.59 -0.08 8.28
CA GLU A 12 -20.75 0.74 9.13
C GLU A 12 -20.17 -0.09 10.28
N GLY A 13 -18.84 -0.09 10.41
CA GLY A 13 -18.26 -0.04 11.74
C GLY A 13 -16.97 -0.80 11.96
N LEU A 14 -16.81 -2.04 11.45
CA LEU A 14 -15.61 -2.86 11.81
C LEU A 14 -15.40 -4.18 11.03
N LYS A 15 -16.18 -4.52 9.98
CA LYS A 15 -16.37 -5.94 9.63
C LYS A 15 -16.17 -6.40 8.17
N ASP A 16 -15.50 -5.65 7.30
CA ASP A 16 -15.17 -6.18 5.97
C ASP A 16 -13.75 -5.86 5.45
N TYR A 17 -12.81 -5.55 6.35
CA TYR A 17 -11.39 -5.45 5.97
C TYR A 17 -10.87 -6.75 5.34
N GLU A 18 -11.29 -7.90 5.88
CA GLU A 18 -10.92 -9.21 5.33
C GLU A 18 -11.51 -9.45 3.93
N LYS A 19 -12.77 -9.05 3.69
CA LYS A 19 -13.34 -9.14 2.33
C LYS A 19 -12.66 -8.17 1.37
N ALA A 20 -12.41 -6.94 1.81
CA ALA A 20 -11.67 -5.95 1.02
C ALA A 20 -10.28 -6.47 0.64
N LEU A 21 -9.57 -7.11 1.58
CA LEU A 21 -8.29 -7.77 1.32
C LEU A 21 -8.43 -8.85 0.24
N VAL A 22 -9.41 -9.75 0.34
CA VAL A 22 -9.64 -10.78 -0.69
C VAL A 22 -9.87 -10.15 -2.07
N TYR A 23 -10.64 -9.07 -2.16
CA TYR A 23 -10.85 -8.35 -3.42
C TYR A 23 -9.56 -7.73 -3.96
N TYR A 24 -8.80 -7.02 -3.13
CA TYR A 24 -7.57 -6.36 -3.55
C TYR A 24 -6.44 -7.35 -3.86
N GLU A 25 -6.32 -8.46 -3.12
CA GLU A 25 -5.36 -9.52 -3.41
C GLU A 25 -5.65 -10.19 -4.75
N ARG A 26 -6.93 -10.44 -5.06
CA ARG A 26 -7.34 -10.97 -6.35
C ARG A 26 -7.03 -9.99 -7.48
N ALA A 27 -7.38 -8.71 -7.29
CA ALA A 27 -7.06 -7.65 -8.26
C ALA A 27 -5.54 -7.50 -8.45
N LEU A 28 -4.75 -7.58 -7.38
CA LEU A 28 -3.29 -7.53 -7.44
C LEU A 28 -2.74 -8.71 -8.23
N LYS A 29 -3.24 -9.93 -7.98
CA LYS A 29 -2.81 -11.12 -8.72
C LYS A 29 -3.10 -11.01 -10.22
N GLU A 30 -4.29 -10.54 -10.59
CA GLU A 30 -4.67 -10.31 -11.99
C GLU A 30 -3.77 -9.24 -12.62
N LYS A 31 -3.55 -8.12 -11.91
CA LYS A 31 -2.66 -7.05 -12.34
C LYS A 31 -1.21 -7.51 -12.47
N GLU A 32 -0.64 -8.24 -11.52
CA GLU A 32 0.74 -8.76 -11.60
C GLU A 32 0.93 -9.80 -12.72
N THR A 33 -0.15 -10.45 -13.15
CA THR A 33 -0.12 -11.39 -14.27
C THR A 33 -0.20 -10.68 -15.62
N MET A 34 -0.96 -9.59 -15.71
CA MET A 34 -1.15 -8.81 -16.95
C MET A 34 -0.14 -7.67 -17.12
N LEU A 35 0.30 -7.10 -16.01
CA LEU A 35 1.17 -5.94 -15.89
C LEU A 35 2.37 -6.39 -15.08
N LEU A 36 3.58 -6.00 -15.48
CA LEU A 36 4.79 -6.29 -14.71
C LEU A 36 4.57 -5.87 -13.24
N LYS A 37 5.14 -6.61 -12.28
CA LYS A 37 4.89 -6.40 -10.83
C LYS A 37 5.11 -4.97 -10.32
N ASN A 38 5.92 -4.19 -11.03
CA ASN A 38 6.24 -2.81 -10.69
C ASN A 38 5.37 -1.80 -11.45
N HIS A 39 4.31 -2.22 -12.13
CA HIS A 39 3.41 -1.31 -12.83
C HIS A 39 2.65 -0.44 -11.81
N PRO A 40 2.40 0.87 -12.07
CA PRO A 40 1.84 1.79 -11.08
C PRO A 40 0.51 1.30 -10.52
N SER A 41 -0.38 0.80 -11.38
CA SER A 41 -1.67 0.26 -10.95
C SER A 41 -1.57 -0.97 -10.03
N ALA A 42 -0.50 -1.77 -10.15
CA ALA A 42 -0.25 -2.87 -9.23
C ALA A 42 0.28 -2.34 -7.89
N LEU A 43 1.21 -1.37 -7.92
CA LEU A 43 1.73 -0.70 -6.73
C LEU A 43 0.62 0.03 -5.96
N ASP A 44 -0.30 0.72 -6.64
CA ASP A 44 -1.47 1.37 -6.01
C ASP A 44 -2.31 0.35 -5.24
N THR A 45 -2.44 -0.85 -5.81
CA THR A 45 -3.19 -1.94 -5.18
C THR A 45 -2.47 -2.44 -3.93
N VAL A 46 -1.14 -2.58 -3.98
CA VAL A 46 -0.32 -2.93 -2.81
C VAL A 46 -0.45 -1.89 -1.70
N THR A 47 -0.39 -0.60 -2.03
CA THR A 47 -0.55 0.50 -1.07
C THR A 47 -1.93 0.46 -0.41
N ASN A 48 -3.00 0.20 -1.16
CA ASN A 48 -4.35 0.08 -0.59
C ASN A 48 -4.48 -1.11 0.37
N ILE A 49 -3.86 -2.26 0.04
CA ILE A 49 -3.80 -3.42 0.94
C ILE A 49 -3.05 -3.05 2.23
N ALA A 50 -1.94 -2.31 2.11
CA ALA A 50 -1.18 -1.84 3.26
C ALA A 50 -2.01 -0.92 4.18
N CYS A 51 -2.81 0.00 3.60
CA CYS A 51 -3.74 0.84 4.37
C CYS A 51 -4.77 -0.01 5.12
N LEU A 52 -5.34 -1.05 4.50
CA LEU A 52 -6.30 -1.93 5.17
C LEU A 52 -5.69 -2.68 6.35
N TYR A 53 -4.43 -3.13 6.22
CA TYR A 53 -3.71 -3.75 7.33
C TYR A 53 -3.41 -2.73 8.44
N ASN A 54 -3.03 -1.49 8.10
CA ASN A 54 -2.71 -0.45 9.08
C ASN A 54 -3.94 0.04 9.85
N ASP A 55 -4.99 0.44 9.13
CA ASP A 55 -6.14 1.13 9.71
C ASP A 55 -7.21 0.16 10.18
N GLY A 56 -7.41 -0.93 9.42
CA GLY A 56 -8.50 -1.87 9.65
C GLY A 56 -8.12 -3.01 10.58
N LEU A 57 -7.08 -3.76 10.22
CA LEU A 57 -6.67 -4.95 10.98
C LEU A 57 -5.63 -4.65 12.06
N LYS A 58 -5.03 -3.46 12.06
CA LYS A 58 -3.95 -3.05 12.97
C LYS A 58 -2.77 -4.05 12.96
N ASP A 59 -2.57 -4.71 11.82
CA ASP A 59 -1.44 -5.61 11.55
C ASP A 59 -0.31 -4.82 10.90
N TYR A 60 0.40 -4.08 11.73
CA TYR A 60 1.47 -3.18 11.29
C TYR A 60 2.61 -3.93 10.60
N VAL A 61 2.91 -5.17 10.99
CA VAL A 61 3.99 -5.96 10.39
C VAL A 61 3.73 -6.20 8.90
N LYS A 62 2.48 -6.58 8.55
CA LYS A 62 2.10 -6.75 7.15
C LYS A 62 1.99 -5.43 6.41
N ALA A 63 1.43 -4.40 7.05
CA ALA A 63 1.32 -3.07 6.46
C ALA A 63 2.71 -2.52 6.08
N GLU A 64 3.68 -2.58 7.00
CA GLU A 64 5.05 -2.11 6.79
C GLU A 64 5.72 -2.83 5.62
N ALA A 65 5.61 -4.16 5.55
CA ALA A 65 6.20 -4.94 4.46
C ALA A 65 5.60 -4.58 3.09
N LEU A 66 4.30 -4.33 3.04
CA LEU A 66 3.61 -3.94 1.80
C LEU A 66 3.94 -2.51 1.39
N TYR A 67 3.98 -1.57 2.34
CA TYR A 67 4.38 -0.19 2.08
C TYR A 67 5.82 -0.10 1.59
N GLN A 68 6.75 -0.86 2.19
CA GLN A 68 8.13 -0.93 1.73
C GLN A 68 8.19 -1.44 0.29
N ARG A 69 7.49 -2.53 -0.01
CA ARG A 69 7.43 -3.10 -1.37
C ARG A 69 6.88 -2.10 -2.38
N ALA A 70 5.79 -1.40 -2.05
CA ALA A 70 5.19 -0.41 -2.93
C ALA A 70 6.15 0.76 -3.18
N LEU A 71 6.79 1.26 -2.12
CA LEU A 71 7.76 2.35 -2.20
C LEU A 71 8.95 1.98 -3.10
N GLU A 72 9.56 0.81 -2.90
CA GLU A 72 10.67 0.33 -3.75
C GLU A 72 10.25 0.25 -5.23
N GLY A 73 9.02 -0.18 -5.51
CA GLY A 73 8.46 -0.22 -6.86
C GLY A 73 8.30 1.17 -7.48
N TYR A 74 7.71 2.13 -6.75
CA TYR A 74 7.54 3.49 -7.25
C TYR A 74 8.88 4.19 -7.43
N GLU A 75 9.83 4.01 -6.51
CA GLU A 75 11.18 4.57 -6.62
C GLU A 75 11.93 3.98 -7.82
N ALA A 76 11.79 2.67 -8.09
CA ALA A 76 12.43 2.04 -9.24
C ALA A 76 11.83 2.50 -10.58
N GLN A 77 10.54 2.80 -10.62
CA GLN A 77 9.85 3.16 -11.86
C GLN A 77 9.92 4.66 -12.18
N PHE A 78 9.76 5.51 -11.16
CA PHE A 78 9.61 6.95 -11.33
C PHE A 78 10.68 7.77 -10.63
N GLY A 79 11.47 7.15 -9.76
CA GLY A 79 12.41 7.84 -8.88
C GLY A 79 11.76 8.35 -7.60
N ARG A 80 12.62 8.65 -6.61
CA ARG A 80 12.23 9.02 -5.24
C ARG A 80 11.40 10.31 -5.14
N GLY A 81 11.56 11.22 -6.09
CA GLY A 81 10.91 12.53 -6.10
C GLY A 81 9.53 12.55 -6.77
N HIS A 82 9.07 11.43 -7.32
CA HIS A 82 7.75 11.36 -7.93
C HIS A 82 6.63 11.45 -6.90
N GLU A 83 5.51 12.05 -7.26
CA GLU A 83 4.36 12.26 -6.36
C GLU A 83 3.87 10.95 -5.73
N ASP A 84 3.77 9.88 -6.53
CA ASP A 84 3.35 8.56 -6.04
C ASP A 84 4.33 7.96 -5.02
N ALA A 85 5.63 8.07 -5.26
CA ALA A 85 6.67 7.61 -4.33
C ALA A 85 6.63 8.45 -3.03
N MET A 86 6.42 9.76 -3.14
CA MET A 86 6.27 10.67 -2.01
C MET A 86 5.07 10.34 -1.15
N ARG A 87 3.91 10.14 -1.77
CA ARG A 87 2.67 9.74 -1.10
C ARG A 87 2.81 8.38 -0.43
N CYS A 88 3.35 7.37 -1.13
CA CYS A 88 3.54 6.03 -0.57
C CYS A 88 4.45 6.05 0.67
N ALA A 89 5.54 6.80 0.62
CA ALA A 89 6.44 6.93 1.76
C ALA A 89 5.84 7.72 2.92
N GLU A 90 4.96 8.69 2.66
CA GLU A 90 4.23 9.36 3.74
C GLU A 90 3.26 8.39 4.44
N SER A 91 2.51 7.59 3.68
CA SER A 91 1.68 6.53 4.26
C SER A 91 2.51 5.49 5.02
N TYR A 92 3.69 5.12 4.52
CA TYR A 92 4.61 4.23 5.22
C TYR A 92 5.13 4.85 6.52
N ARG A 93 5.51 6.13 6.50
CA ARG A 93 5.96 6.86 7.69
C ARG A 93 4.87 6.85 8.77
N ASN A 94 3.63 7.15 8.40
CA ASN A 94 2.52 7.17 9.34
C ASN A 94 2.29 5.77 9.94
N CYS A 95 2.38 4.71 9.13
CA CYS A 95 2.30 3.32 9.61
C CYS A 95 3.40 3.00 10.64
N LEU A 96 4.64 3.42 10.39
CA LEU A 96 5.77 3.25 11.33
C LEU A 96 5.58 4.05 12.63
N GLU A 97 4.97 5.23 12.55
CA GLU A 97 4.64 6.04 13.72
C GLU A 97 3.52 5.38 14.56
N GLU A 98 2.48 4.85 13.91
CA GLU A 98 1.39 4.12 14.59
C GLU A 98 1.85 2.80 15.21
N SER A 99 2.77 2.08 14.54
CA SER A 99 3.33 0.84 15.04
C SER A 99 4.38 1.05 16.14
N GLY A 100 4.87 2.28 16.31
CA GLY A 100 5.97 2.61 17.22
C GLY A 100 7.33 2.09 16.74
N ASN A 101 7.46 1.74 15.45
CA ASN A 101 8.70 1.23 14.87
C ASN A 101 9.70 2.36 14.57
N ILE A 102 10.41 2.80 15.62
CA ILE A 102 11.43 3.87 15.54
C ILE A 102 12.59 3.48 14.63
N ALA A 103 12.94 2.19 14.57
CA ALA A 103 14.02 1.69 13.73
C ALA A 103 13.66 1.85 12.23
N GLY A 104 12.48 1.39 11.82
CA GLY A 104 11.99 1.56 10.46
C GLY A 104 11.84 3.02 10.06
N LEU A 105 11.38 3.89 10.99
CA LEU A 105 11.30 5.34 10.75
C LEU A 105 12.67 5.96 10.51
N ALA A 106 13.69 5.54 11.27
CA ALA A 106 15.06 6.01 11.08
C ALA A 106 15.65 5.55 9.73
N GLU A 107 15.38 4.30 9.33
CA GLU A 107 15.81 3.77 8.03
C GLU A 107 15.12 4.49 6.86
N LEU A 108 13.80 4.71 6.94
CA LEU A 108 13.05 5.49 5.94
C LEU A 108 13.61 6.91 5.82
N ARG A 109 13.91 7.56 6.96
CA ARG A 109 14.50 8.90 6.96
C ARG A 109 15.87 8.91 6.27
N LYS A 110 16.76 7.97 6.61
CA LYS A 110 18.08 7.85 5.98
C LYS A 110 17.98 7.65 4.46
N ALA A 111 17.09 6.75 4.03
CA ALA A 111 16.87 6.45 2.62
C ALA A 111 16.42 7.68 1.81
N ARG A 112 15.75 8.64 2.46
CA ARG A 112 15.20 9.85 1.82
C ARG A 112 16.07 11.10 1.95
N THR A 113 16.97 11.15 2.93
CA THR A 113 17.85 12.32 3.15
C THR A 113 19.09 12.37 2.24
N LEU A 114 19.43 11.30 1.51
CA LEU A 114 20.62 11.23 0.65
C LEU A 114 20.48 11.96 -0.71
N MET A 115 19.81 13.13 -0.75
CA MET A 115 19.95 14.09 -1.86
C MET A 115 21.26 14.87 -1.73
#